data_AF-A0A2H0DF55-F1
#
_entry.id   AF-A0A2H0DF55-F1
#
_cell.length_a   1.000
_cell.length_b   1.000
_cell.length_c   1.000
_cell.angle_alpha   90.00
_cell.angle_beta   90.00
_cell.angle_gamma   90.00
#
_symmetry.space_group_name_H-M   'P 1'
#
loop_
_entity.id
_entity.type
_entity.pdbx_description
1 polymer ?
#
loop_
_entity_poly.entity_id
_entity_poly.type
_entity_poly.pdbx_seq_one_letter_code
_entity_poly.pdbx_strand_id
1 'polypeptide(L)' 'DLKVLQSSGMGVAWHAKPAVALQADLAINYLGLEALTWIWA' A
#
# COMPACT_ATOMS: atom_id res chain seq x y z
N ASP A 1 -6.96 -7.65 -3.43
CA ASP A 1 -5.92 -6.60 -3.34
C ASP A 1 -4.97 -6.60 -4.52
N LEU A 2 -4.21 -7.66 -4.80
CA LEU A 2 -3.19 -7.63 -5.87
C LEU A 2 -3.69 -7.11 -7.23
N LYS A 3 -4.83 -7.62 -7.73
CA LYS A 3 -5.43 -7.12 -8.98
C LYS A 3 -5.82 -5.64 -8.90
N VAL A 4 -6.26 -5.18 -7.73
CA VAL A 4 -6.68 -3.78 -7.50
C VAL A 4 -5.46 -2.88 -7.41
N LEU A 5 -4.43 -3.29 -6.66
CA LEU A 5 -3.13 -2.61 -6.56
C LEU A 5 -2.52 -2.43 -7.96
N GLN A 6 -2.50 -3.49 -8.77
CA GLN A 6 -1.97 -3.45 -10.14
C GLN A 6 -2.80 -2.59 -11.11
N SER A 7 -4.09 -2.43 -10.87
CA SER A 7 -4.95 -1.57 -11.70
C SER A 7 -4.97 -0.10 -11.27
N SER A 8 -4.42 0.21 -10.10
CA SER A 8 -4.43 1.56 -9.54
C SER A 8 -3.24 2.37 -10.03
N GLY A 9 -3.37 3.70 -10.06
CA GLY A 9 -2.23 4.58 -10.37
C GLY A 9 -1.15 4.58 -9.29
N MET A 10 -1.50 4.18 -8.06
CA MET A 10 -0.58 3.95 -6.95
C MET A 10 -1.20 2.98 -5.95
N GLY A 11 -0.65 1.77 -5.88
CA GLY A 11 -1.08 0.75 -4.96
C GLY A 11 -0.35 0.86 -3.62
N VAL A 12 -1.10 1.08 -2.54
CA VAL A 12 -0.54 1.10 -1.17
C VAL A 12 -0.99 -0.14 -0.40
N ALA A 13 -0.02 -0.96 0.01
CA ALA A 13 -0.25 -2.12 0.87
C ALA A 13 -0.24 -1.70 2.35
N TRP A 14 -1.38 -1.82 3.05
CA TRP A 14 -1.48 -1.54 4.48
C TRP A 14 -1.48 -2.83 5.30
N HIS A 15 -0.47 -3.00 6.17
CA HIS A 15 -0.26 -4.19 7.03
C HIS A 15 -0.42 -5.52 6.27
N ALA A 16 0.02 -5.54 5.01
CA ALA A 16 -0.22 -6.67 4.12
C ALA A 16 0.80 -7.79 4.34
N LYS A 17 0.44 -9.01 3.88
CA LYS A 17 1.39 -10.12 3.83
C LYS A 17 2.61 -9.75 2.98
N PRO A 18 3.82 -10.31 3.26
CA PRO A 18 5.03 -9.97 2.51
C PRO A 18 4.89 -10.14 0.99
N ALA A 19 4.20 -11.19 0.55
CA ALA A 19 3.95 -11.43 -0.87
C ALA A 19 3.10 -10.33 -1.55
N VAL A 20 2.27 -9.62 -0.79
CA VAL A 20 1.44 -8.51 -1.30
C VAL A 20 2.19 -7.19 -1.21
N ALA A 21 2.91 -6.96 -0.10
CA ALA A 21 3.73 -5.76 0.07
C ALA A 21 4.84 -5.64 -1.00
N LEU A 22 5.43 -6.76 -1.42
CA LEU A 22 6.42 -6.81 -2.51
C LEU A 22 5.87 -6.42 -3.88
N GLN A 23 4.54 -6.45 -4.06
CA GLN A 23 3.87 -6.16 -5.33
C GLN A 23 3.17 -4.79 -5.33
N ALA A 24 3.20 -4.07 -4.22
CA ALA A 24 2.65 -2.73 -4.10
C ALA A 24 3.73 -1.68 -4.33
N ASP A 25 3.35 -0.49 -4.80
CA ASP A 25 4.28 0.63 -4.99
C ASP A 25 4.81 1.14 -3.65
N LEU A 26 3.95 1.14 -2.64
CA LEU A 26 4.26 1.52 -1.26
C LEU A 26 3.67 0.51 -0.26
N ALA A 27 4.35 0.35 0.86
CA ALA A 27 3.88 -0.48 1.96
C ALA A 27 3.96 0.27 3.30
N ILE A 28 2.84 0.31 4.02
CA ILE A 28 2.76 0.79 5.39
C ILE A 28 2.75 -0.44 6.29
N ASN A 29 3.84 -0.66 7.03
CA ASN A 29 4.04 -1.86 7.85
C ASN A 29 3.81 -1.66 9.35
N TYR A 30 3.92 -0.41 9.82
CA TYR A 30 3.96 -0.10 11.27
C TYR A 30 3.01 1.01 11.71
N LEU A 31 2.48 1.80 10.77
CA LEU A 31 1.64 2.97 11.05
C LEU A 31 0.18 2.68 10.74
N GLY A 32 -0.72 3.51 11.30
CA GLY A 32 -2.13 3.45 10.97
C GLY A 32 -2.44 4.03 9.58
N LEU A 33 -3.73 4.01 9.22
CA LEU A 33 -4.21 4.50 7.92
C LEU A 33 -3.97 6.01 7.73
N GLU A 34 -3.80 6.77 8.81
CA GLU A 34 -3.44 8.18 8.75
C GLU A 34 -2.15 8.44 7.97
N ALA A 35 -1.22 7.48 7.92
CA ALA A 35 0.02 7.60 7.15
C ALA A 35 -0.23 7.73 5.64
N LEU A 36 -1.41 7.34 5.14
CA LEU A 36 -1.80 7.58 3.75
C LEU A 36 -1.88 9.08 3.42
N THR A 37 -2.22 9.92 4.39
CA THR A 37 -2.30 11.38 4.19
C THR A 37 -0.95 12.02 3.92
N TRP A 38 0.16 11.40 4.34
CA TRP A 38 1.51 11.89 4.10
C TRP A 38 1.99 11.63 2.67
N ILE A 39 1.38 10.65 1.99
CA ILE A 39 1.73 10.26 0.61
C ILE A 39 1.06 11.19 -0.40
N TRP A 40 -0.09 11.79 -0.05
CA TRP A 40 -0.90 12.64 -0.92
C TRP A 40 -0.71 14.15 -0.70
N ALA A 41 0.24 14.53 0.15
CA ALA A 41 0.53 15.92 0.48
C ALA A 41 1.36 16.63 -0.61
#